data_AF-A0A248LA22-F1
#
_entry.id   AF-A0A248LA22-F1
#
_cell.length_a   1.000
_cell.length_b   1.000
_cell.length_c   1.000
_cell.angle_alpha   90.00
_cell.angle_beta   90.00
_cell.angle_gamma   90.00
#
_symmetry.space_group_name_H-M   'P 1'
#
loop_
_entity.id
_entity.type
_entity.pdbx_description
1 polymer ?
#
loop_
_entity_poly.entity_id
_entity_poly.type
_entity_poly.pdbx_seq_one_letter_code
_entity_poly.pdbx_strand_id
1 'polypeptide(L)'
;MLDIGVHLVTERIFGLYTHHGIYIGNGEVIHFSGRIIETISLFKFLKGKPFATRDYKDKKNLNPPSKIIEKANSGLNEKGYSLLYNNCEHFADWCRINEMLLSK
;
A
#
# COMPACT_ATOMS: atom_id res chain seq x y z
N MET A 1 5.63 10.11 14.41
CA MET A 1 4.32 9.43 14.32
C MET A 1 4.04 9.19 12.84
N LEU A 2 3.45 8.06 12.45
CA LEU A 2 3.15 7.77 11.04
C LEU A 2 1.89 8.52 10.61
N ASP A 3 1.96 9.25 9.51
CA ASP A 3 0.80 9.96 8.95
C ASP A 3 -0.15 9.01 8.23
N ILE A 4 -1.45 9.23 8.36
CA ILE A 4 -2.46 8.42 7.68
C ILE A 4 -2.33 8.58 6.15
N GLY A 5 -2.43 7.46 5.43
CA GLY A 5 -2.34 7.41 3.97
C GLY A 5 -0.91 7.30 3.44
N VAL A 6 0.11 7.15 4.30
CA VAL A 6 1.47 6.88 3.82
C VAL A 6 1.56 5.50 3.19
N HIS A 7 2.27 5.44 2.06
CA HIS A 7 2.63 4.18 1.40
C HIS A 7 3.87 3.61 2.07
N LEU A 8 3.67 2.52 2.81
CA LEU A 8 4.72 1.77 3.49
C LEU A 8 5.35 0.74 2.56
N VAL A 9 6.67 0.64 2.63
CA VAL A 9 7.49 -0.34 1.89
C VAL A 9 8.34 -1.08 2.90
N THR A 10 8.32 -2.40 2.90
CA THR A 10 9.13 -3.23 3.81
C THR A 10 9.68 -4.45 3.10
N GLU A 11 10.91 -4.84 3.41
CA GLU A 11 11.57 -5.96 2.73
C GLU A 11 10.98 -7.32 3.11
N ARG A 12 11.14 -8.27 2.20
CA ARG A 12 10.78 -9.69 2.37
C ARG A 12 11.90 -10.57 1.88
N ILE A 13 11.97 -11.79 2.43
CA ILE A 13 12.89 -12.87 2.02
C ILE A 13 14.30 -12.32 1.73
N PHE A 14 14.97 -11.78 2.77
CA PHE A 14 16.33 -11.23 2.68
C PHE A 14 16.54 -10.18 1.55
N GLY A 15 15.53 -9.35 1.28
CA GLY A 15 15.62 -8.28 0.28
C GLY A 15 15.29 -8.73 -1.14
N LEU A 16 14.83 -9.97 -1.35
CA LEU A 16 14.43 -10.46 -2.66
C LEU A 16 13.29 -9.64 -3.28
N TYR A 17 12.39 -9.12 -2.44
CA TYR A 17 11.32 -8.22 -2.87
C TYR A 17 10.85 -7.31 -1.74
N THR A 18 10.08 -6.29 -2.10
CA THR A 18 9.42 -5.38 -1.17
C THR A 18 7.91 -5.64 -1.10
N HIS A 19 7.34 -5.44 0.07
CA HIS A 19 5.92 -5.55 0.33
C HIS A 19 5.34 -4.19 0.65
N HIS A 20 4.21 -3.88 0.01
CA HIS A 20 3.65 -2.55 -0.05
C HIS A 20 2.27 -2.50 0.64
N GLY A 21 1.96 -1.38 1.29
CA GLY A 21 0.68 -1.19 1.97
C GLY A 21 0.41 0.26 2.32
N ILE A 22 -0.83 0.56 2.68
CA ILE A 22 -1.29 1.89 3.07
C ILE A 22 -1.56 1.91 4.57
N TYR A 23 -0.86 2.76 5.31
CA TYR A 23 -1.16 3.00 6.72
C TYR A 23 -2.47 3.77 6.87
N ILE A 24 -3.42 3.25 7.64
CA ILE A 24 -4.76 3.85 7.78
C ILE A 24 -5.00 4.48 9.17
N GLY A 25 -3.97 4.57 10.01
CA GLY A 25 -4.10 5.02 11.40
C GLY A 25 -4.19 3.86 12.39
N ASN A 26 -4.20 4.17 13.69
CA ASN A 26 -4.40 3.20 14.78
C ASN A 26 -3.49 1.95 14.75
N GLY A 27 -2.30 2.04 14.14
CA GLY A 27 -1.42 0.89 14.00
C GLY A 27 -1.93 -0.13 12.98
N GLU A 28 -2.77 0.24 12.02
CA GLU A 28 -3.35 -0.63 10.99
C GLU A 28 -2.87 -0.27 9.59
N VAL A 29 -2.81 -1.30 8.73
CA VAL A 29 -2.35 -1.21 7.34
C VAL A 29 -3.28 -2.03 6.46
N ILE A 30 -3.76 -1.44 5.36
CA ILE A 30 -4.42 -2.17 4.28
C ILE A 30 -3.36 -2.55 3.25
N HIS A 31 -3.35 -3.81 2.84
CA HIS A 31 -2.44 -4.28 1.80
C HIS A 31 -3.04 -5.42 1.00
N PHE A 32 -2.49 -5.66 -0.19
CA PHE A 32 -2.70 -6.91 -0.90
C PHE A 32 -1.81 -7.99 -0.29
N SER A 33 -2.37 -9.10 0.18
CA SER A 33 -1.62 -10.22 0.77
C SER A 33 -1.08 -11.22 -0.24
N GLY A 34 -1.37 -10.98 -1.52
CA GLY A 34 -1.12 -11.92 -2.60
C GLY A 34 -2.35 -12.73 -3.02
N ARG A 35 -3.45 -12.59 -2.28
CA ARG A 35 -4.72 -13.28 -2.55
C ARG A 35 -5.91 -12.33 -2.48
N ILE A 36 -5.93 -11.51 -1.43
CA ILE A 36 -6.98 -10.52 -1.15
C ILE A 36 -6.35 -9.22 -0.69
N ILE A 37 -7.11 -8.13 -0.77
CA ILE A 37 -6.81 -6.90 -0.04
C ILE A 37 -7.43 -7.02 1.34
N GLU A 38 -6.61 -6.88 2.38
CA GLU A 38 -7.02 -7.06 3.78
C GLU A 38 -6.38 -6.03 4.70
N THR A 39 -6.99 -5.84 5.87
CA THR A 39 -6.47 -5.00 6.95
C THR A 39 -5.75 -5.86 7.98
N ILE A 40 -4.51 -5.50 8.30
CA ILE A 40 -3.74 -6.12 9.39
C ILE A 40 -3.07 -5.05 10.24
N SER A 41 -2.59 -5.45 11.42
CA SER A 41 -1.76 -4.55 12.22
C SER A 41 -0.42 -4.25 11.54
N LEU A 42 0.11 -3.05 11.77
CA LEU A 42 1.43 -2.62 11.33
C LEU A 42 2.50 -3.62 11.79
N PHE A 43 2.40 -4.14 13.01
CA PHE A 43 3.31 -5.18 13.50
C PHE A 43 3.31 -6.43 12.61
N LYS A 44 2.14 -6.96 12.26
CA LYS A 44 2.00 -8.11 11.37
C LYS A 44 2.46 -7.79 9.95
N PHE A 45 2.21 -6.56 9.48
CA PHE A 45 2.68 -6.09 8.19
C PHE A 45 4.21 -6.03 8.13
N LEU A 46 4.88 -5.59 9.19
CA LEU A 46 6.34 -5.45 9.19
C LEU A 46 7.08 -6.77 9.38
N LYS A 47 6.51 -7.75 10.10
CA LYS A 47 7.18 -9.02 10.44
C LYS A 47 8.58 -8.83 11.04
N GLY A 48 8.75 -7.79 11.87
CA GLY A 48 10.02 -7.44 12.49
C GLY A 48 11.08 -6.86 11.54
N LYS A 49 10.72 -6.53 10.29
CA LYS A 49 11.61 -5.86 9.33
C LYS A 49 11.44 -4.34 9.39
N PRO A 50 12.49 -3.58 9.05
CA PRO A 50 12.37 -2.14 8.88
C PRO A 50 11.38 -1.80 7.75
N PHE A 51 10.91 -0.57 7.74
CA PHE A 51 10.13 -0.01 6.65
C PHE A 51 10.69 1.34 6.20
N ALA A 52 10.36 1.68 4.97
CA ALA A 52 10.47 3.01 4.40
C ALA A 52 9.08 3.51 4.00
N THR A 53 8.98 4.81 3.74
CA THR A 53 7.81 5.42 3.10
C THR A 53 8.14 5.75 1.65
N ARG A 54 7.26 5.43 0.71
CA ARG A 54 7.44 5.79 -0.69
C ARG A 54 7.27 7.31 -0.85
N ASP A 55 8.30 7.96 -1.40
CA ASP A 55 8.22 9.37 -1.78
C ASP A 55 7.75 9.52 -3.23
N TYR A 56 6.69 10.31 -3.42
CA TYR A 56 6.12 10.62 -4.72
C TYR A 56 6.55 12.02 -5.15
N LYS A 57 7.23 12.12 -6.29
CA LYS A 57 7.78 13.39 -6.80
C LYS A 57 6.71 14.38 -7.22
N ASP A 58 5.66 13.90 -7.90
CA ASP A 58 4.54 14.74 -8.33
C ASP A 58 3.51 14.88 -7.21
N LYS A 59 3.71 15.89 -6.35
CA LYS A 59 2.81 16.18 -5.24
C LYS A 59 1.42 16.66 -5.68
N LYS A 60 1.26 17.18 -6.92
CA LYS A 60 -0.01 17.72 -7.41
C LYS A 60 -1.00 16.62 -7.75
N ASN A 61 -0.51 15.43 -8.08
CA ASN A 61 -1.33 14.26 -8.43
C ASN A 61 -1.58 13.33 -7.23
N LEU A 62 -1.32 13.78 -6.00
CA LEU A 62 -1.53 12.96 -4.81
C LEU A 62 -2.94 13.12 -4.24
N ASN A 63 -3.58 12.00 -3.93
CA ASN A 63 -4.83 11.98 -3.21
C ASN A 63 -4.64 12.55 -1.78
N PRO A 64 -5.64 13.28 -1.24
CA PRO A 64 -5.65 13.62 0.17
C PRO A 64 -5.87 12.35 1.03
N PRO A 65 -5.47 12.35 2.32
CA PRO A 65 -5.63 11.20 3.22
C PRO A 65 -7.02 10.56 3.20
N SER A 66 -8.09 11.36 3.21
CA SER A 66 -9.46 10.86 3.15
C SER A 66 -9.74 10.02 1.89
N LYS A 67 -9.30 10.48 0.72
CA LYS A 67 -9.49 9.76 -0.54
C LYS A 67 -8.63 8.50 -0.62
N ILE A 68 -7.42 8.54 -0.06
CA ILE A 68 -6.55 7.35 0.04
C ILE A 68 -7.24 6.26 0.85
N ILE A 69 -7.81 6.63 2.01
CA ILE A 69 -8.52 5.70 2.90
C ILE A 69 -9.78 5.16 2.21
N GLU A 70 -10.53 6.01 1.51
CA GLU A 70 -11.71 5.61 0.73
C GLU A 70 -11.34 4.54 -0.31
N LYS A 71 -10.30 4.79 -1.12
CA LYS A 71 -9.80 3.85 -2.13
C LYS A 71 -9.29 2.56 -1.50
N ALA A 72 -8.48 2.66 -0.45
CA ALA A 72 -7.92 1.49 0.23
C ALA A 72 -9.02 0.59 0.80
N ASN A 73 -10.07 1.17 1.40
CA ASN A 73 -11.22 0.42 1.90
C ASN A 73 -12.09 -0.16 0.77
N SER A 74 -12.26 0.55 -0.34
CA SER A 74 -13.09 0.04 -1.44
C SER A 74 -12.50 -1.20 -2.10
N GLY A 75 -11.18 -1.38 -2.05
CA GLY A 75 -10.51 -2.59 -2.53
C GLY A 75 -10.63 -3.81 -1.61
N LEU A 76 -11.12 -3.67 -0.37
CA LEU A 76 -11.15 -4.78 0.60
C LEU A 76 -11.92 -5.98 0.07
N ASN A 77 -11.35 -7.17 0.28
CA ASN A 77 -11.89 -8.46 -0.19
C ASN A 77 -11.95 -8.64 -1.71
N GLU A 78 -11.46 -7.69 -2.52
CA GLU A 78 -11.28 -7.91 -3.94
C GLU A 78 -10.27 -9.06 -4.18
N LYS A 79 -10.62 -9.95 -5.11
CA LYS A 79 -9.83 -11.12 -5.52
C LYS A 79 -9.37 -10.89 -6.96
N GLY A 80 -8.07 -10.80 -7.23
CA GLY A 80 -7.63 -10.53 -8.61
C GLY A 80 -6.14 -10.62 -8.93
N TYR A 81 -5.85 -11.54 -9.87
CA TYR A 81 -4.73 -11.74 -10.80
C TYR A 81 -3.28 -11.98 -10.29
N SER A 82 -2.58 -12.90 -10.98
CA SER A 82 -1.33 -13.58 -10.62
C SER A 82 -0.05 -12.71 -10.49
N LEU A 83 0.92 -13.24 -9.72
CA LEU A 83 2.34 -12.83 -9.55
C LEU A 83 2.64 -11.56 -8.72
N LEU A 84 2.11 -11.57 -7.50
CA LEU A 84 2.69 -11.26 -6.17
C LEU A 84 3.63 -10.07 -5.86
N TYR A 85 4.19 -9.34 -6.81
CA TYR A 85 5.07 -8.20 -6.50
C TYR A 85 4.45 -6.87 -6.92
N ASN A 86 4.13 -6.77 -8.21
CA ASN A 86 3.58 -5.53 -8.78
C ASN A 86 2.20 -5.18 -8.20
N ASN A 87 1.38 -6.16 -7.82
CA ASN A 87 0.00 -5.88 -7.39
C ASN A 87 -0.08 -5.12 -6.06
N CYS A 88 0.83 -5.39 -5.12
CA CYS A 88 0.82 -4.65 -3.85
C CYS A 88 1.33 -3.22 -4.01
N GLU A 89 2.35 -3.02 -4.86
CA GLU A 89 2.83 -1.68 -5.23
C GLU A 89 1.75 -0.92 -6.02
N HIS A 90 1.17 -1.55 -7.04
CA HIS A 90 0.08 -0.98 -7.84
C HIS A 90 -1.15 -0.63 -7.00
N PHE A 91 -1.53 -1.48 -6.04
CA PHE A 91 -2.62 -1.17 -5.12
C PHE A 91 -2.30 0.10 -4.31
N ALA A 92 -1.10 0.19 -3.75
CA ALA A 92 -0.70 1.35 -2.95
C ALA A 92 -0.56 2.62 -3.81
N ASP A 93 -0.03 2.51 -5.03
CA ASP A 93 0.03 3.61 -6.01
C ASP A 93 -1.34 4.06 -6.45
N TRP A 94 -2.24 3.12 -6.76
CA TRP A 94 -3.63 3.41 -7.07
C TRP A 94 -4.28 4.17 -5.92
N CYS A 95 -4.08 3.76 -4.66
CA CYS A 95 -4.58 4.52 -3.51
C CYS A 95 -3.98 5.93 -3.44
N ARG A 96 -2.69 6.08 -3.71
CA ARG A 96 -1.96 7.34 -3.47
C ARG A 96 -2.13 8.38 -4.58
N ILE A 97 -2.33 7.98 -5.82
CA ILE A 97 -2.36 8.85 -7.00
C ILE A 97 -3.82 9.07 -7.47
N ASN A 98 -4.13 10.32 -7.85
CA ASN A 98 -5.47 10.74 -8.26
C ASN A 98 -5.82 10.21 -9.66
N GLU A 99 -4.87 10.22 -10.58
CA GLU A 99 -5.02 9.61 -11.91
C GLU A 99 -4.23 8.31 -12.03
N MET A 100 -4.90 7.22 -12.44
CA MET A 100 -4.19 6.08 -13.02
C MET A 100 -3.48 6.63 -14.25
N LEU A 101 -2.16 6.79 -14.19
CA LEU A 101 -1.36 6.71 -15.41
C LEU A 101 -1.66 5.31 -15.95
N LEU A 102 -2.61 5.22 -16.88
CA LEU A 102 -2.67 4.13 -17.83
C LEU A 102 -1.33 4.19 -18.56
N SER A 103 -0.33 3.49 -18.03
CA SER A 103 0.80 3.12 -18.84
C SER A 103 0.24 2.26 -19.96
N LYS A 104 0.27 2.82 -21.17
CA LYS A 104 0.19 2.07 -22.41
C LYS A 104 1.07 0.83 -22.38
#